data_AF-W0JU17-F1
#
_entry.id   AF-W0JU17-F1
#
_cell.length_a   1.000
_cell.length_b   1.000
_cell.length_c   1.000
_cell.angle_alpha   90.00
_cell.angle_beta   90.00
_cell.angle_gamma   90.00
#
_symmetry.space_group_name_H-M   'P 1'
#
loop_
_entity.id
_entity.type
_entity.pdbx_description
1 polymer ?
#
loop_
_entity_poly.entity_id
_entity_poly.type
_entity_poly.pdbx_seq_one_letter_code
_entity_poly.pdbx_strand_id
1 'polypeptide(L)'
;MIHMSILCISDIQWEIEDEDILTTLKNEVDEESPSLVFFGGDVINDGWNSEEHVSEFVELLNYLEELEIPSATIEGNHDEYSDYEAVEEHIDGLEYANEISHEVAEFDGLRVLGLPYSSTHYLRTARQLSEEFPERYDIILAHAESSRRIWLFEIDAKIVITGHFADQLYLVRDQVFISMGSYPGETVVIDSKLDELLYRRRSDSPMANQDEYESKVRLEDGELEWLRDEYDPDVFSSRPLQSDYSDQFERLISAKEEVTETDNEEEVRRIVEELLEDGTPKTHIREYIGRYDFL
;
A
#
# COMPACT_ATOMS: atom_id res chain seq x y z
N MET A 1 15.51 20.07 -14.34
CA MET A 1 15.29 18.75 -13.71
C MET A 1 13.86 18.42 -14.00
N ILE A 2 13.61 17.26 -14.60
CA ILE A 2 12.25 16.80 -14.90
C ILE A 2 11.61 16.50 -13.54
N HIS A 3 10.42 17.05 -13.31
CA HIS A 3 9.63 16.74 -12.11
C HIS A 3 8.96 15.40 -12.37
N MET A 4 9.42 14.37 -11.69
CA MET A 4 8.79 13.06 -11.64
C MET A 4 7.61 13.12 -10.64
N SER A 5 6.49 12.52 -10.98
CA SER A 5 5.28 12.43 -10.16
C SER A 5 4.75 11.01 -10.29
N ILE A 6 4.54 10.33 -9.17
CA ILE A 6 4.07 8.95 -9.13
C ILE A 6 2.60 8.96 -8.69
N LEU A 7 1.70 8.47 -9.54
CA LEU A 7 0.29 8.27 -9.18
C LEU A 7 0.09 6.83 -8.71
N CYS A 8 -0.40 6.66 -7.49
CA CYS A 8 -0.66 5.36 -6.87
C CYS A 8 -2.16 5.14 -6.71
N ILE A 9 -2.63 3.98 -7.17
CA ILE A 9 -4.03 3.55 -7.23
C ILE A 9 -4.07 2.10 -6.75
N SER A 10 -5.15 1.67 -6.09
CA SER A 10 -5.36 0.27 -5.70
C SER A 10 -6.85 -0.03 -5.56
N ASP A 11 -7.20 -1.32 -5.53
CA ASP A 11 -8.55 -1.80 -5.19
C ASP A 11 -9.61 -1.10 -6.05
N ILE A 12 -9.54 -1.29 -7.38
CA ILE A 12 -10.34 -0.54 -8.35
C ILE A 12 -11.79 -1.03 -8.34
N GLN A 13 -12.70 -0.16 -7.88
CA GLN A 13 -14.14 -0.36 -7.99
C GLN A 13 -14.62 0.04 -9.37
N TRP A 14 -14.87 -0.95 -10.23
CA TRP A 14 -15.32 -0.73 -11.60
C TRP A 14 -16.84 -0.50 -11.68
N GLU A 15 -17.62 -1.06 -10.75
CA GLU A 15 -19.08 -1.05 -10.78
C GLU A 15 -19.72 0.01 -9.85
N ILE A 16 -19.37 1.28 -10.05
CA ILE A 16 -20.02 2.39 -9.34
C ILE A 16 -21.20 2.95 -10.16
N GLU A 17 -22.35 3.10 -9.51
CA GLU A 17 -23.58 3.57 -10.16
C GLU A 17 -23.37 4.97 -10.79
N ASP A 18 -23.76 5.11 -12.06
CA ASP A 18 -23.65 6.34 -12.86
C ASP A 18 -22.21 6.86 -13.12
N GLU A 19 -21.17 6.07 -12.86
CA GLU A 19 -19.76 6.43 -13.13
C GLU A 19 -19.11 5.50 -14.17
N ASP A 20 -18.34 6.08 -15.09
CA ASP A 20 -17.48 5.34 -16.02
C ASP A 20 -16.04 5.41 -15.49
N ILE A 21 -15.66 4.37 -14.76
CA ILE A 21 -14.42 4.31 -13.98
C ILE A 21 -13.18 4.35 -14.88
N LEU A 22 -13.25 3.73 -16.07
CA LEU A 22 -12.17 3.81 -17.05
C LEU A 22 -11.98 5.26 -17.53
N THR A 23 -13.07 5.95 -17.85
CA THR A 23 -13.02 7.36 -18.23
C THR A 23 -12.50 8.23 -17.08
N THR A 24 -12.93 7.97 -15.83
CA THR A 24 -12.44 8.69 -14.66
C THR A 24 -10.94 8.48 -14.45
N LEU A 25 -10.43 7.25 -14.56
CA LEU A 25 -9.00 6.94 -14.47
C LEU A 25 -8.18 7.67 -15.53
N LYS A 26 -8.64 7.68 -16.79
CA LYS A 26 -7.96 8.40 -17.88
C LYS A 26 -7.92 9.91 -17.61
N ASN A 27 -9.02 10.48 -17.12
CA ASN A 27 -9.05 11.90 -16.75
C ASN A 27 -8.09 12.21 -15.59
N GLU A 28 -8.01 11.37 -14.57
CA GLU A 28 -7.07 11.54 -13.45
C GLU A 28 -5.62 11.51 -13.95
N VAL A 29 -5.29 10.58 -14.86
CA VAL A 29 -3.96 10.53 -15.51
C VAL A 29 -3.68 11.80 -16.31
N ASP A 30 -4.64 12.29 -17.10
CA ASP A 30 -4.50 13.53 -17.88
C ASP A 30 -4.30 14.75 -16.96
N GLU A 31 -5.08 14.86 -15.89
CA GLU A 31 -5.06 15.98 -14.95
C GLU A 31 -3.78 16.02 -14.12
N GLU A 32 -3.35 14.87 -13.59
CA GLU A 32 -2.13 14.76 -12.78
C GLU A 32 -0.85 14.72 -13.62
N SER A 33 -0.95 14.27 -14.87
CA SER A 33 0.19 14.09 -15.79
C SER A 33 1.37 13.37 -15.11
N PRO A 34 1.15 12.17 -14.52
CA PRO A 34 2.19 11.46 -13.81
C PRO A 34 3.30 10.99 -14.76
N SER A 35 4.50 10.82 -14.22
CA SER A 35 5.61 10.19 -14.94
C SER A 35 5.71 8.69 -14.68
N LEU A 36 4.96 8.17 -13.70
CA LEU A 36 4.89 6.76 -13.34
C LEU A 36 3.54 6.49 -12.67
N VAL A 37 2.92 5.35 -12.97
CA VAL A 37 1.68 4.91 -12.32
C VAL A 37 1.90 3.57 -11.61
N PHE A 38 1.49 3.47 -10.34
CA PHE A 38 1.49 2.23 -9.59
C PHE A 38 0.06 1.75 -9.32
N PHE A 39 -0.16 0.47 -9.56
CA PHE A 39 -1.38 -0.23 -9.23
C PHE A 39 -1.10 -1.26 -8.13
N GLY A 40 -1.65 -1.01 -6.94
CA GLY A 40 -1.38 -1.75 -5.70
C GLY A 40 -2.14 -3.07 -5.53
N GLY A 41 -2.63 -3.67 -6.62
CA GLY A 41 -3.45 -4.89 -6.62
C GLY A 41 -4.96 -4.64 -6.63
N ASP A 42 -5.70 -5.71 -6.85
CA ASP A 42 -7.17 -5.73 -7.01
C ASP A 42 -7.62 -4.80 -8.14
N VAL A 43 -6.97 -4.97 -9.29
CA VAL A 43 -7.07 -4.06 -10.44
C VAL A 43 -8.15 -4.47 -11.43
N ILE A 44 -8.52 -5.75 -11.48
CA ILE A 44 -9.60 -6.26 -12.33
C ILE A 44 -10.83 -6.67 -11.53
N ASN A 45 -10.65 -6.89 -10.22
CA ASN A 45 -11.71 -7.25 -9.29
C ASN A 45 -11.32 -6.79 -7.87
N ASP A 46 -12.23 -6.13 -7.16
CA ASP A 46 -12.04 -5.68 -5.78
C ASP A 46 -12.85 -6.52 -4.77
N GLY A 47 -13.53 -7.57 -5.27
CA GLY A 47 -14.42 -8.42 -4.50
C GLY A 47 -15.86 -7.93 -4.39
N TRP A 48 -16.15 -6.71 -4.84
CA TRP A 48 -17.50 -6.14 -4.86
C TRP A 48 -18.07 -6.07 -6.28
N ASN A 49 -17.23 -6.05 -7.31
CA ASN A 49 -17.65 -6.16 -8.70
C ASN A 49 -18.40 -7.49 -8.97
N SER A 50 -19.47 -7.41 -9.76
CA SER A 50 -20.27 -8.54 -10.19
C SER A 50 -19.61 -9.37 -11.30
N GLU A 51 -18.70 -8.76 -12.06
CA GLU A 51 -17.85 -9.40 -13.06
C GLU A 51 -16.40 -8.91 -13.00
N GLU A 52 -15.53 -9.53 -13.82
CA GLU A 52 -14.12 -9.17 -13.92
C GLU A 52 -13.91 -8.15 -15.04
N HIS A 53 -13.11 -7.12 -14.77
CA HIS A 53 -12.92 -5.98 -15.68
C HIS A 53 -11.56 -5.99 -16.38
N VAL A 54 -11.17 -7.15 -16.89
CA VAL A 54 -9.90 -7.34 -17.62
C VAL A 54 -9.82 -6.40 -18.84
N SER A 55 -10.90 -6.27 -19.61
CA SER A 55 -10.90 -5.42 -20.81
C SER A 55 -10.65 -3.95 -20.50
N GLU A 56 -11.25 -3.45 -19.43
CA GLU A 56 -11.17 -2.06 -19.00
C GLU A 56 -9.76 -1.76 -18.46
N PHE A 57 -9.21 -2.65 -17.65
CA PHE A 57 -7.84 -2.49 -17.16
C PHE A 57 -6.81 -2.57 -18.31
N VAL A 58 -6.97 -3.52 -19.24
CA VAL A 58 -6.13 -3.59 -20.45
C VAL A 58 -6.27 -2.33 -21.30
N GLU A 59 -7.47 -1.76 -21.45
CA GLU A 59 -7.65 -0.50 -22.17
C GLU A 59 -6.94 0.68 -21.47
N LEU A 60 -6.93 0.71 -20.13
CA LEU A 60 -6.16 1.69 -19.37
C LEU A 60 -4.64 1.52 -19.59
N LEU A 61 -4.13 0.29 -19.55
CA LEU A 61 -2.71 0.02 -19.81
C LEU A 61 -2.29 0.44 -21.22
N ASN A 62 -3.12 0.16 -22.24
CA ASN A 62 -2.87 0.63 -23.61
C ASN A 62 -2.88 2.16 -23.72
N TYR A 63 -3.75 2.83 -22.96
CA TYR A 63 -3.77 4.28 -22.92
C TYR A 63 -2.49 4.86 -22.28
N LEU A 64 -1.99 4.26 -21.19
CA LEU A 64 -0.71 4.64 -20.59
C LEU A 64 0.48 4.36 -21.54
N GLU A 65 0.45 3.23 -22.25
CA GLU A 65 1.42 2.90 -23.30
C GLU A 65 1.45 3.95 -24.42
N GLU A 66 0.28 4.39 -24.91
CA GLU A 66 0.17 5.43 -25.93
C GLU A 66 0.75 6.78 -25.47
N LEU A 67 0.70 7.04 -24.16
CA LEU A 67 1.27 8.24 -23.53
C LEU A 67 2.76 8.08 -23.19
N GLU A 68 3.35 6.89 -23.39
CA GLU A 68 4.69 6.53 -22.96
C GLU A 68 4.90 6.75 -21.45
N ILE A 69 3.86 6.52 -20.64
CA ILE A 69 3.91 6.63 -19.17
C ILE A 69 4.18 5.24 -18.60
N PRO A 70 5.34 5.00 -17.97
CA PRO A 70 5.62 3.77 -17.27
C PRO A 70 4.53 3.45 -16.24
N SER A 71 4.17 2.17 -16.13
CA SER A 71 3.28 1.65 -15.11
C SER A 71 3.80 0.35 -14.52
N ALA A 72 3.48 0.12 -13.25
CA ALA A 72 3.73 -1.14 -12.57
C ALA A 72 2.48 -1.60 -11.82
N THR A 73 2.16 -2.88 -11.94
CA THR A 73 1.06 -3.52 -11.22
C THR A 73 1.57 -4.74 -10.45
N ILE A 74 0.86 -5.09 -9.38
CA ILE A 74 1.02 -6.33 -8.63
C ILE A 74 -0.33 -7.03 -8.51
N GLU A 75 -0.30 -8.32 -8.14
CA GLU A 75 -1.51 -9.10 -7.88
C GLU A 75 -2.07 -8.84 -6.47
N GLY A 76 -3.36 -8.48 -6.38
CA GLY A 76 -4.11 -8.41 -5.13
C GLY A 76 -4.79 -9.74 -4.77
N ASN A 77 -5.56 -9.76 -3.68
CA ASN A 77 -6.20 -11.01 -3.24
C ASN A 77 -7.43 -11.38 -4.06
N HIS A 78 -8.09 -10.41 -4.70
CA HIS A 78 -9.24 -10.61 -5.57
C HIS A 78 -8.80 -10.94 -7.00
N ASP A 79 -7.56 -10.63 -7.37
CA ASP A 79 -6.96 -11.02 -8.64
C ASP A 79 -6.58 -12.54 -8.67
N GLU A 80 -6.15 -13.14 -7.55
CA GLU A 80 -5.66 -14.55 -7.45
C GLU A 80 -6.62 -15.63 -7.96
N TYR A 81 -7.91 -15.33 -8.06
CA TYR A 81 -8.94 -16.25 -8.54
C TYR A 81 -9.73 -15.70 -9.73
N SER A 82 -9.23 -14.63 -10.33
CA SER A 82 -9.75 -13.99 -11.54
C SER A 82 -8.84 -14.25 -12.74
N ASP A 83 -9.26 -13.81 -13.93
CA ASP A 83 -8.48 -13.97 -15.18
C ASP A 83 -7.30 -12.99 -15.28
N TYR A 84 -6.52 -12.85 -14.19
CA TYR A 84 -5.34 -11.96 -14.13
C TYR A 84 -4.24 -12.39 -15.12
N GLU A 85 -4.13 -13.69 -15.42
CA GLU A 85 -3.21 -14.22 -16.44
C GLU A 85 -3.41 -13.52 -17.80
N ALA A 86 -4.64 -13.13 -18.15
CA ALA A 86 -4.90 -12.38 -19.38
C ALA A 86 -4.32 -10.94 -19.35
N VAL A 87 -4.21 -10.32 -18.17
CA VAL A 87 -3.54 -9.03 -17.99
C VAL A 87 -2.03 -9.21 -18.16
N GLU A 88 -1.44 -10.23 -17.52
CA GLU A 88 -0.02 -10.56 -17.64
C GLU A 88 0.38 -10.81 -19.10
N GLU A 89 -0.37 -11.67 -19.80
CA GLU A 89 -0.14 -11.97 -21.23
C GLU A 89 -0.22 -10.72 -22.11
N HIS A 90 -1.05 -9.73 -21.74
CA HIS A 90 -1.14 -8.47 -22.48
C HIS A 90 0.04 -7.55 -22.18
N ILE A 91 0.48 -7.47 -20.92
CA ILE A 91 1.64 -6.68 -20.48
C ILE A 91 2.92 -7.12 -21.21
N ASP A 92 3.10 -8.42 -21.47
CA ASP A 92 4.24 -8.95 -22.26
C ASP A 92 4.41 -8.29 -23.65
N GLY A 93 3.35 -7.68 -24.18
CA GLY A 93 3.33 -6.97 -25.46
C GLY A 93 3.60 -5.46 -25.38
N LEU A 94 3.74 -4.89 -24.18
CA LEU A 94 3.85 -3.44 -23.93
C LEU A 94 5.28 -3.07 -23.51
N GLU A 95 5.72 -1.85 -23.85
CA GLU A 95 7.06 -1.34 -23.49
C GLU A 95 7.05 -0.62 -22.13
N TYR A 96 5.94 0.04 -21.79
CA TYR A 96 5.84 0.89 -20.61
C TYR A 96 5.01 0.28 -19.48
N ALA A 97 4.30 -0.84 -19.69
CA ALA A 97 3.60 -1.56 -18.62
C ALA A 97 4.45 -2.70 -18.05
N ASN A 98 4.42 -2.89 -16.73
CA ASN A 98 5.16 -3.94 -16.04
C ASN A 98 4.25 -4.62 -15.00
N GLU A 99 4.24 -5.95 -14.98
CA GLU A 99 3.78 -6.74 -13.84
C GLU A 99 5.03 -7.04 -13.01
N ILE A 100 5.02 -6.71 -11.71
CA ILE A 100 6.23 -6.77 -10.87
C ILE A 100 6.05 -7.67 -9.65
N SER A 101 5.07 -8.59 -9.66
CA SER A 101 4.82 -9.48 -8.54
C SER A 101 6.02 -10.39 -8.27
N HIS A 102 6.57 -10.30 -7.05
CA HIS A 102 7.81 -10.98 -6.63
C HIS A 102 9.07 -10.53 -7.37
N GLU A 103 9.01 -9.40 -8.09
CA GLU A 103 10.12 -8.88 -8.87
C GLU A 103 10.58 -7.50 -8.40
N VAL A 104 11.76 -7.11 -8.88
CA VAL A 104 12.34 -5.78 -8.66
C VAL A 104 12.45 -5.08 -10.01
N ALA A 105 11.78 -3.95 -10.15
CA ALA A 105 11.83 -3.11 -11.34
C ALA A 105 12.57 -1.78 -11.06
N GLU A 106 13.12 -1.18 -12.10
CA GLU A 106 13.81 0.11 -12.04
C GLU A 106 13.09 1.15 -12.91
N PHE A 107 12.65 2.25 -12.28
CA PHE A 107 11.96 3.35 -12.96
C PHE A 107 12.70 4.65 -12.66
N ASP A 108 13.30 5.28 -13.68
CA ASP A 108 14.07 6.53 -13.52
C ASP A 108 15.12 6.49 -12.38
N GLY A 109 15.71 5.31 -12.14
CA GLY A 109 16.70 5.08 -11.09
C GLY A 109 16.12 4.76 -9.71
N LEU A 110 14.80 4.69 -9.57
CA LEU A 110 14.13 4.15 -8.39
C LEU A 110 14.09 2.63 -8.44
N ARG A 111 14.47 1.98 -7.35
CA ARG A 111 14.31 0.53 -7.19
C ARG A 111 12.99 0.21 -6.50
N VAL A 112 12.10 -0.49 -7.21
CA VAL A 112 10.75 -0.82 -6.74
C VAL A 112 10.64 -2.32 -6.59
N LEU A 113 10.28 -2.79 -5.40
CA LEU A 113 9.99 -4.19 -5.11
C LEU A 113 8.47 -4.40 -5.11
N GLY A 114 7.96 -5.32 -5.93
CA GLY A 114 6.56 -5.71 -5.95
C GLY A 114 6.29 -6.93 -5.06
N LEU A 115 5.39 -6.78 -4.10
CA LEU A 115 4.97 -7.84 -3.17
C LEU A 115 3.46 -8.08 -3.27
N PRO A 116 3.01 -9.04 -4.10
CA PRO A 116 1.59 -9.35 -4.22
C PRO A 116 1.04 -9.90 -2.90
N TYR A 117 -0.28 -10.01 -2.81
CA TYR A 117 -0.98 -10.54 -1.64
C TYR A 117 -0.41 -11.85 -1.10
N SER A 118 -0.11 -12.80 -1.99
CA SER A 118 0.49 -14.10 -1.66
C SER A 118 1.79 -14.01 -0.84
N SER A 119 2.55 -12.92 -0.97
CA SER A 119 3.80 -12.66 -0.25
C SER A 119 3.58 -12.51 1.25
N THR A 120 2.46 -11.91 1.65
CA THR A 120 2.18 -11.54 3.04
C THR A 120 1.07 -12.39 3.66
N HIS A 121 0.13 -12.90 2.87
CA HIS A 121 -0.98 -13.72 3.35
C HIS A 121 -0.52 -15.00 4.06
N TYR A 122 0.42 -15.72 3.45
CA TYR A 122 0.97 -16.93 4.04
C TYR A 122 2.09 -16.59 5.02
N LEU A 123 1.84 -16.81 6.32
CA LEU A 123 2.82 -16.53 7.40
C LEU A 123 4.20 -17.16 7.19
N ARG A 124 4.28 -18.31 6.51
CA ARG A 124 5.57 -18.93 6.18
C ARG A 124 6.37 -18.06 5.21
N THR A 125 5.74 -17.55 4.16
CA THR A 125 6.33 -16.68 3.15
C THR A 125 6.69 -15.34 3.78
N ALA A 126 5.75 -14.72 4.51
CA ALA A 126 5.95 -13.43 5.17
C ALA A 126 7.18 -13.41 6.10
N ARG A 127 7.46 -14.52 6.78
CA ARG A 127 8.64 -14.68 7.66
C ARG A 127 9.98 -14.69 6.94
N GLN A 128 9.99 -14.96 5.64
CA GLN A 128 11.20 -15.10 4.82
C GLN A 128 11.49 -13.86 3.98
N LEU A 129 10.59 -12.87 3.96
CA LEU A 129 10.68 -11.70 3.11
C LEU A 129 12.02 -10.95 3.23
N SER A 130 12.50 -10.71 4.44
CA SER A 130 13.80 -10.01 4.65
C SER A 130 15.02 -10.86 4.30
N GLU A 131 14.89 -12.19 4.29
CA GLU A 131 15.94 -13.10 3.80
C GLU A 131 15.94 -13.19 2.28
N GLU A 132 14.75 -13.14 1.66
CA GLU A 132 14.53 -13.21 0.22
C GLU A 132 14.90 -11.90 -0.48
N PHE A 133 14.60 -10.77 0.16
CA PHE A 133 14.86 -9.41 -0.34
C PHE A 133 15.78 -8.64 0.63
N PRO A 134 17.07 -9.02 0.74
CA PRO A 134 18.01 -8.45 1.72
C PRO A 134 18.59 -7.08 1.31
N GLU A 135 18.21 -6.57 0.14
CA GLU A 135 18.73 -5.33 -0.40
C GLU A 135 17.91 -4.12 0.08
N ARG A 136 18.42 -2.92 -0.21
CA ARG A 136 17.68 -1.68 0.02
C ARG A 136 16.88 -1.28 -1.22
N TYR A 137 15.64 -0.89 -1.00
CA TYR A 137 14.70 -0.42 -2.02
C TYR A 137 14.32 1.04 -1.79
N ASP A 138 13.90 1.72 -2.85
CA ASP A 138 13.31 3.05 -2.71
C ASP A 138 11.84 2.92 -2.35
N ILE A 139 11.13 2.01 -3.01
CA ILE A 139 9.70 1.79 -2.83
C ILE A 139 9.42 0.28 -2.74
N ILE A 140 8.57 -0.11 -1.80
CA ILE A 140 7.87 -1.39 -1.83
C ILE A 140 6.44 -1.09 -2.26
N LEU A 141 6.00 -1.70 -3.36
CA LEU A 141 4.59 -1.74 -3.76
C LEU A 141 4.03 -3.09 -3.32
N ALA A 142 3.07 -3.10 -2.41
CA ALA A 142 2.54 -4.30 -1.79
C ALA A 142 1.02 -4.36 -1.84
N HIS A 143 0.47 -5.55 -1.66
CA HIS A 143 -0.95 -5.72 -1.34
C HIS A 143 -1.04 -6.59 -0.08
N ALA A 144 -1.41 -6.00 1.07
CA ALA A 144 -1.25 -6.69 2.35
C ALA A 144 -2.40 -6.44 3.32
N GLU A 145 -2.92 -7.54 3.87
CA GLU A 145 -3.86 -7.54 4.99
C GLU A 145 -3.33 -6.74 6.18
N SER A 146 -4.22 -6.05 6.90
CA SER A 146 -3.82 -5.25 8.07
C SER A 146 -3.03 -6.04 9.11
N SER A 147 -3.35 -7.33 9.29
CA SER A 147 -2.65 -8.21 10.25
C SER A 147 -1.26 -8.68 9.80
N ARG A 148 -0.90 -8.45 8.53
CA ARG A 148 0.33 -8.93 7.89
C ARG A 148 1.30 -7.81 7.51
N ARG A 149 0.85 -6.55 7.49
CA ARG A 149 1.68 -5.37 7.16
C ARG A 149 2.97 -5.26 7.97
N ILE A 150 2.98 -5.76 9.21
CA ILE A 150 4.18 -5.73 10.05
C ILE A 150 5.40 -6.38 9.40
N TRP A 151 5.19 -7.38 8.53
CA TRP A 151 6.28 -8.06 7.83
C TRP A 151 6.93 -7.21 6.74
N LEU A 152 6.23 -6.18 6.22
CA LEU A 152 6.79 -5.26 5.23
C LEU A 152 7.92 -4.42 5.83
N PHE A 153 7.84 -4.08 7.13
CA PHE A 153 8.85 -3.31 7.85
C PHE A 153 10.13 -4.09 8.20
N GLU A 154 10.20 -5.37 7.83
CA GLU A 154 11.42 -6.18 7.93
C GLU A 154 12.35 -5.97 6.73
N ILE A 155 11.83 -5.38 5.64
CA ILE A 155 12.59 -5.09 4.42
C ILE A 155 13.10 -3.65 4.49
N ASP A 156 14.34 -3.39 4.08
CA ASP A 156 14.93 -2.05 4.07
C ASP A 156 14.39 -1.25 2.86
N ALA A 157 13.43 -0.35 3.12
CA ALA A 157 12.85 0.53 2.11
C ALA A 157 12.69 1.96 2.64
N LYS A 158 12.59 2.95 1.73
CA LYS A 158 12.25 4.33 2.12
C LYS A 158 10.74 4.51 2.25
N ILE A 159 9.97 3.97 1.29
CA ILE A 159 8.51 4.04 1.25
C ILE A 159 7.94 2.65 1.08
N VAL A 160 6.88 2.35 1.83
CA VAL A 160 6.03 1.17 1.66
C VAL A 160 4.64 1.65 1.29
N ILE A 161 4.15 1.23 0.13
CA ILE A 161 2.82 1.54 -0.39
C ILE A 161 2.04 0.24 -0.44
N THR A 162 0.84 0.19 0.13
CA THR A 162 -0.01 -1.00 0.07
C THR A 162 -1.46 -0.70 -0.25
N GLY A 163 -2.09 -1.59 -1.00
CA GLY A 163 -3.54 -1.69 -1.13
C GLY A 163 -4.20 -2.50 0.00
N HIS A 164 -5.33 -3.10 -0.34
CA HIS A 164 -6.15 -4.06 0.41
C HIS A 164 -7.18 -3.47 1.34
N PHE A 165 -6.98 -2.31 2.03
CA PHE A 165 -7.97 -1.52 2.80
C PHE A 165 -7.26 -0.53 3.76
N ALA A 166 -8.03 0.40 4.35
CA ALA A 166 -7.65 1.27 5.47
C ALA A 166 -6.60 2.35 5.15
N ASP A 167 -7.10 3.56 4.94
CA ASP A 167 -6.35 4.79 4.70
C ASP A 167 -5.41 5.11 5.85
N GLN A 168 -4.11 5.01 5.63
CA GLN A 168 -3.10 5.27 6.64
C GLN A 168 -1.87 5.95 6.04
N LEU A 169 -1.31 6.92 6.76
CA LEU A 169 -0.03 7.54 6.45
C LEU A 169 0.75 7.80 7.74
N TYR A 170 1.84 7.06 7.95
CA TYR A 170 2.67 7.20 9.15
C TYR A 170 4.12 6.75 8.90
N LEU A 171 4.99 6.97 9.88
CA LEU A 171 6.37 6.49 9.89
C LEU A 171 6.52 5.28 10.82
N VAL A 172 7.22 4.25 10.35
CA VAL A 172 7.70 3.12 11.16
C VAL A 172 9.14 2.83 10.73
N ARG A 173 10.10 2.83 11.66
CA ARG A 173 11.53 2.59 11.41
C ARG A 173 12.13 3.46 10.31
N ASP A 174 11.81 4.76 10.33
CA ASP A 174 12.21 5.71 9.29
C ASP A 174 11.66 5.40 7.87
N GLN A 175 10.71 4.46 7.76
CA GLN A 175 10.01 4.14 6.51
C GLN A 175 8.65 4.85 6.48
N VAL A 176 8.36 5.54 5.38
CA VAL A 176 7.02 6.11 5.15
C VAL A 176 6.10 4.97 4.75
N PHE A 177 5.08 4.71 5.55
CA PHE A 177 4.06 3.73 5.27
C PHE A 177 2.79 4.40 4.76
N ILE A 178 2.31 3.94 3.61
CA ILE A 178 1.10 4.41 2.94
C ILE A 178 0.22 3.19 2.71
N SER A 179 -1.00 3.22 3.24
CA SER A 179 -2.02 2.24 2.91
C SER A 179 -3.17 2.95 2.26
N MET A 180 -3.56 2.48 1.08
CA MET A 180 -4.64 3.03 0.26
C MET A 180 -5.92 2.22 0.45
N GLY A 181 -7.06 2.92 0.42
CA GLY A 181 -8.37 2.33 0.22
C GLY A 181 -8.67 2.05 -1.26
N SER A 182 -9.96 1.99 -1.59
CA SER A 182 -10.44 1.72 -2.94
C SER A 182 -10.47 2.95 -3.83
N TYR A 183 -10.08 2.78 -5.08
CA TYR A 183 -10.32 3.77 -6.13
C TYR A 183 -11.76 3.67 -6.65
N PRO A 184 -12.46 4.80 -6.94
CA PRO A 184 -12.02 6.19 -7.03
C PRO A 184 -12.05 6.97 -5.71
N GLY A 185 -12.34 6.30 -4.59
CA GLY A 185 -12.37 6.91 -3.26
C GLY A 185 -11.01 7.47 -2.84
N GLU A 186 -9.90 6.85 -3.24
CA GLU A 186 -8.57 7.26 -2.79
C GLU A 186 -7.49 7.20 -3.89
N THR A 187 -6.60 8.18 -3.89
CA THR A 187 -5.37 8.19 -4.68
C THR A 187 -4.23 8.81 -3.89
N VAL A 188 -2.99 8.43 -4.21
CA VAL A 188 -1.79 9.05 -3.63
C VAL A 188 -0.88 9.50 -4.75
N VAL A 189 -0.41 10.73 -4.67
CA VAL A 189 0.59 11.30 -5.57
C VAL A 189 1.88 11.56 -4.81
N ILE A 190 2.97 10.97 -5.27
CA ILE A 190 4.30 11.10 -4.65
C ILE A 190 5.20 11.90 -5.57
N ASP A 191 5.88 12.88 -5.00
CA ASP A 191 6.80 13.72 -5.74
C ASP A 191 8.12 13.00 -6.11
N SER A 192 8.82 13.59 -7.06
CA SER A 192 10.07 13.08 -7.64
C SER A 192 11.20 12.75 -6.67
N LYS A 193 11.22 13.39 -5.51
CA LYS A 193 12.30 13.21 -4.54
C LYS A 193 11.92 12.23 -3.46
N LEU A 194 10.67 11.74 -3.48
CA LEU A 194 10.08 10.96 -2.41
C LEU A 194 10.09 11.74 -1.09
N ASP A 195 10.02 13.08 -1.17
CA ASP A 195 10.04 13.99 -0.03
C ASP A 195 8.71 14.72 0.17
N GLU A 196 7.86 14.83 -0.85
CA GLU A 196 6.48 15.32 -0.72
C GLU A 196 5.46 14.28 -1.18
N LEU A 197 4.37 14.17 -0.43
CA LEU A 197 3.24 13.28 -0.71
C LEU A 197 1.95 14.08 -0.65
N LEU A 198 1.06 13.85 -1.62
CA LEU A 198 -0.29 14.35 -1.65
C LEU A 198 -1.23 13.15 -1.62
N TYR A 199 -1.96 13.00 -0.52
CA TYR A 199 -2.97 11.96 -0.34
C TYR A 199 -4.34 12.59 -0.60
N ARG A 200 -5.06 12.11 -1.63
CA ARG A 200 -6.42 12.54 -1.94
C ARG A 200 -7.41 11.47 -1.53
N ARG A 201 -8.50 11.91 -0.89
CA ARG A 201 -9.60 11.07 -0.44
C ARG A 201 -10.91 11.72 -0.86
N ARG A 202 -11.77 10.99 -1.53
CA ARG A 202 -13.15 11.36 -1.85
C ARG A 202 -14.07 10.67 -0.85
N SER A 203 -15.07 11.39 -0.37
CA SER A 203 -16.05 10.77 0.52
C SER A 203 -17.00 9.88 -0.27
N ASP A 204 -16.92 8.57 -0.08
CA ASP A 204 -17.84 7.58 -0.66
C ASP A 204 -19.23 7.55 0.00
N SER A 205 -19.53 8.50 0.90
CA SER A 205 -20.84 8.57 1.57
C SER A 205 -21.94 9.01 0.59
N PRO A 206 -22.98 8.20 0.33
CA PRO A 206 -24.12 8.58 -0.51
C PRO A 206 -24.94 9.75 0.07
N MET A 207 -24.65 10.14 1.32
CA MET A 207 -25.35 11.20 2.06
C MET A 207 -24.50 12.47 2.25
N ALA A 208 -23.23 12.45 1.90
CA ALA A 208 -22.38 13.65 1.89
C ALA A 208 -22.43 14.30 0.51
N ASN A 209 -22.10 15.59 0.42
CA ASN A 209 -21.62 16.09 -0.87
C ASN A 209 -20.36 15.28 -1.22
N GLN A 210 -20.12 15.02 -2.50
CA GLN A 210 -18.84 14.47 -3.00
C GLN A 210 -17.74 15.51 -2.78
N ASP A 211 -17.40 15.74 -1.51
CA ASP A 211 -16.34 16.62 -1.10
C ASP A 211 -15.05 15.81 -1.18
N GLU A 212 -14.07 16.39 -1.85
CA GLU A 212 -12.70 15.88 -1.93
C GLU A 212 -11.91 16.47 -0.76
N TYR A 213 -11.17 15.60 -0.07
CA TYR A 213 -10.34 15.92 1.08
C TYR A 213 -8.89 15.66 0.71
N GLU A 214 -8.06 16.68 0.83
CA GLU A 214 -6.64 16.56 0.55
C GLU A 214 -5.81 16.64 1.83
N SER A 215 -4.88 15.71 1.97
CA SER A 215 -3.83 15.75 2.97
C SER A 215 -2.48 15.83 2.27
N LYS A 216 -1.74 16.93 2.47
CA LYS A 216 -0.41 17.14 1.89
C LYS A 216 0.65 17.06 2.98
N VAL A 217 1.63 16.20 2.79
CA VAL A 217 2.69 15.89 3.76
C VAL A 217 4.06 16.03 3.11
N ARG A 218 5.05 16.48 3.87
CA ARG A 218 6.46 16.48 3.50
C ARG A 218 7.25 15.65 4.51
N LEU A 219 8.19 14.84 4.04
CA LEU A 219 9.19 14.19 4.87
C LEU A 219 10.37 15.15 5.08
N GLU A 220 10.54 15.64 6.31
CA GLU A 220 11.64 16.54 6.68
C GLU A 220 12.31 16.04 7.96
N ASP A 221 13.64 15.91 7.95
CA ASP A 221 14.44 15.44 9.09
C ASP A 221 13.97 14.12 9.74
N GLY A 222 13.36 13.22 8.96
CA GLY A 222 12.85 11.94 9.44
C GLY A 222 11.47 12.01 10.11
N GLU A 223 10.76 13.12 9.97
CA GLU A 223 9.40 13.33 10.47
C GLU A 223 8.44 13.72 9.33
N LEU A 224 7.15 13.39 9.50
CA LEU A 224 6.09 13.83 8.58
C LEU A 224 5.59 15.23 8.99
N GLU A 225 5.94 16.24 8.21
CA GLU A 225 5.42 17.60 8.30
C GLU A 225 4.10 17.71 7.52
N TRP A 226 2.99 17.96 8.22
CA TRP A 226 1.67 18.13 7.62
C TRP A 226 1.50 19.56 7.12
N LEU A 227 1.61 19.73 5.79
CA LEU A 227 1.48 21.03 5.13
C LEU A 227 0.02 21.46 5.01
N ARG A 228 -0.88 20.50 4.81
CA ARG A 228 -2.34 20.65 4.76
C ARG A 228 -2.97 19.34 5.20
N ASP A 229 -4.02 19.42 6.00
CA ASP A 229 -4.88 18.27 6.28
C ASP A 229 -6.32 18.77 6.38
N GLU A 230 -7.16 18.27 5.48
CA GLU A 230 -8.58 18.63 5.42
C GLU A 230 -9.47 17.67 6.19
N TYR A 231 -8.86 16.76 6.97
CA TYR A 231 -9.58 15.89 7.89
C TYR A 231 -10.59 16.67 8.76
N ASP A 232 -11.85 16.26 8.68
CA ASP A 232 -12.94 16.78 9.50
C ASP A 232 -13.52 15.64 10.35
N PRO A 233 -13.36 15.67 11.69
CA PRO A 233 -13.88 14.63 12.58
C PRO A 233 -15.41 14.57 12.62
N ASP A 234 -16.12 15.59 12.14
CA ASP A 234 -17.58 15.61 12.06
C ASP A 234 -18.10 14.89 10.80
N VAL A 235 -17.23 14.58 9.83
CA VAL A 235 -17.56 13.82 8.62
C VAL A 235 -17.42 12.32 8.90
N PHE A 236 -18.54 11.61 8.93
CA PHE A 236 -18.60 10.19 9.31
C PHE A 236 -17.73 9.26 8.45
N SER A 237 -17.51 9.60 7.17
CA SER A 237 -16.66 8.87 6.25
C SER A 237 -15.18 9.20 6.38
N SER A 238 -14.83 10.30 7.07
CA SER A 238 -13.44 10.74 7.19
C SER A 238 -12.75 10.07 8.39
N ARG A 239 -11.62 9.41 8.14
CA ARG A 239 -10.75 8.86 9.19
C ARG A 239 -9.45 9.69 9.24
N PRO A 240 -8.81 9.83 10.39
CA PRO A 240 -7.50 10.45 10.42
C PRO A 240 -6.48 9.50 9.76
N LEU A 241 -5.66 10.03 8.85
CA LEU A 241 -4.55 9.28 8.25
C LEU A 241 -3.48 8.93 9.28
N GLN A 242 -3.33 9.77 10.30
CA GLN A 242 -2.54 9.47 11.49
C GLN A 242 -3.35 8.61 12.44
N SER A 243 -2.78 7.49 12.89
CA SER A 243 -3.38 6.66 13.91
C SER A 243 -2.30 6.13 14.86
N ASP A 244 -2.74 5.54 15.98
CA ASP A 244 -1.85 4.88 16.94
C ASP A 244 -1.17 3.61 16.36
N TYR A 245 -1.38 3.28 15.06
CA TYR A 245 -0.77 2.12 14.41
C TYR A 245 0.76 2.19 14.39
N SER A 246 1.36 3.36 14.19
CA SER A 246 2.82 3.50 14.17
C SER A 246 3.42 3.07 15.51
N ASP A 247 2.86 3.58 16.61
CA ASP A 247 3.30 3.26 17.97
C ASP A 247 3.13 1.76 18.28
N GLN A 248 2.05 1.15 17.80
CA GLN A 248 1.81 -0.29 17.98
C GLN A 248 2.83 -1.12 17.20
N PHE A 249 3.14 -0.77 15.96
CA PHE A 249 4.14 -1.48 15.17
C PHE A 249 5.55 -1.30 15.73
N GLU A 250 5.95 -0.08 16.09
CA GLU A 250 7.26 0.17 16.72
C GLU A 250 7.46 -0.65 17.99
N ARG A 251 6.43 -0.76 18.84
CA ARG A 251 6.47 -1.60 20.04
C ARG A 251 6.57 -3.08 19.71
N LEU A 252 5.75 -3.58 18.78
CA LEU A 252 5.80 -4.99 18.37
C LEU A 252 7.17 -5.37 17.81
N ILE A 253 7.72 -4.49 16.99
CA ILE A 253 9.02 -4.65 16.37
C ILE A 253 10.13 -4.63 17.44
N SER A 254 10.15 -3.63 18.31
CA SER A 254 11.10 -3.56 19.44
C SER A 254 11.01 -4.78 20.35
N ALA A 255 9.79 -5.22 20.67
CA ALA A 255 9.56 -6.42 21.48
C ALA A 255 10.08 -7.70 20.81
N LYS A 256 9.95 -7.84 19.49
CA LYS A 256 10.53 -8.98 18.74
C LYS A 256 12.05 -8.99 18.86
N GLU A 257 12.70 -7.84 18.79
CA GLU A 257 14.15 -7.72 18.96
C GLU A 257 14.57 -8.11 20.38
N GLU A 258 13.96 -7.52 21.41
CA GLU A 258 14.24 -7.85 22.81
C GLU A 258 14.05 -9.34 23.11
N VAL A 259 12.96 -9.94 22.62
CA VAL A 259 12.64 -11.36 22.80
C VAL A 259 13.61 -12.29 22.05
N THR A 260 14.21 -11.81 20.95
CA THR A 260 15.24 -12.54 20.20
C THR A 260 16.60 -12.47 20.88
N GLU A 261 16.89 -11.37 21.57
CA GLU A 261 18.18 -11.12 22.22
C GLU A 261 18.28 -11.68 23.65
N THR A 262 17.16 -11.91 24.34
CA THR A 262 17.15 -12.42 25.73
C THR A 262 16.86 -13.93 25.81
N ASP A 263 17.62 -14.63 26.66
CA ASP A 263 17.34 -16.03 27.05
C ASP A 263 16.48 -16.11 28.33
N ASN A 264 16.08 -14.98 28.92
CA ASN A 264 15.37 -14.94 30.20
C ASN A 264 13.84 -15.06 30.02
N GLU A 265 13.28 -16.24 30.33
CA GLU A 265 11.83 -16.50 30.23
C GLU A 265 10.94 -15.54 31.05
N GLU A 266 11.41 -15.04 32.21
CA GLU A 266 10.63 -14.08 33.00
C GLU A 266 10.55 -12.71 32.32
N GLU A 267 11.62 -12.33 31.62
CA GLU A 267 11.67 -11.10 30.84
C GLU A 267 10.81 -11.20 29.58
N VAL A 268 10.89 -12.32 28.84
CA VAL A 268 10.00 -12.58 27.70
C VAL A 268 8.53 -12.54 28.13
N ARG A 269 8.18 -13.16 29.27
CA ARG A 269 6.81 -13.11 29.80
C ARG A 269 6.37 -11.69 30.09
N ARG A 270 7.22 -10.89 30.75
CA ARG A 270 6.93 -9.47 31.03
C ARG A 270 6.66 -8.68 29.75
N ILE A 271 7.48 -8.84 28.72
CA ILE A 271 7.31 -8.16 27.42
C ILE A 271 5.95 -8.54 26.79
N VAL A 272 5.61 -9.84 26.78
CA VAL A 272 4.32 -10.29 26.23
C VAL A 272 3.14 -9.76 27.04
N GLU A 273 3.22 -9.72 28.37
CA GLU A 273 2.19 -9.17 29.24
C GLU A 273 1.98 -7.66 28.98
N GLU A 274 3.06 -6.89 28.84
CA GLU A 274 3.01 -5.46 28.52
C GLU A 274 2.31 -5.20 27.17
N LEU A 275 2.65 -5.97 26.12
CA LEU A 275 1.98 -5.87 24.82
C LEU A 275 0.48 -6.13 24.91
N LEU A 276 0.06 -7.12 25.72
CA LEU A 276 -1.35 -7.44 25.92
C LEU A 276 -2.10 -6.36 26.70
N GLU A 277 -1.48 -5.79 27.73
CA GLU A 277 -2.04 -4.68 28.52
C GLU A 277 -2.26 -3.43 27.66
N ASP A 278 -1.39 -3.20 26.69
CA ASP A 278 -1.48 -2.12 25.71
C ASP A 278 -2.50 -2.38 24.58
N GLY A 279 -3.14 -3.55 24.57
CA GLY A 279 -4.18 -3.89 23.60
C GLY A 279 -3.68 -4.52 22.29
N THR A 280 -2.41 -4.92 22.24
CA THR A 280 -1.86 -5.63 21.07
C THR A 280 -2.61 -6.94 20.83
N PRO A 281 -3.10 -7.22 19.61
CA PRO A 281 -3.77 -8.47 19.31
C PRO A 281 -2.90 -9.69 19.58
N LYS A 282 -3.46 -10.70 20.27
CA LYS A 282 -2.78 -11.99 20.52
C LYS A 282 -2.24 -12.63 19.24
N THR A 283 -2.95 -12.46 18.12
CA THR A 283 -2.54 -12.97 16.81
C THR A 283 -1.20 -12.38 16.37
N HIS A 284 -1.00 -11.07 16.48
CA HIS A 284 0.26 -10.42 16.14
C HIS A 284 1.41 -10.95 17.00
N ILE A 285 1.21 -11.08 18.32
CA ILE A 285 2.22 -11.65 19.23
C ILE A 285 2.59 -13.09 18.83
N ARG A 286 1.60 -13.93 18.52
CA ARG A 286 1.83 -15.33 18.11
C ARG A 286 2.60 -15.42 16.82
N GLU A 287 2.20 -14.64 15.83
CA GLU A 287 2.64 -14.83 14.46
C GLU A 287 3.98 -14.15 14.21
N TYR A 288 4.14 -12.93 14.73
CA TYR A 288 5.32 -12.09 14.51
C TYR A 288 6.42 -12.30 15.56
N ILE A 289 6.08 -12.31 16.86
CA ILE A 289 7.06 -12.55 17.94
C ILE A 289 7.34 -14.06 18.11
N GLY A 290 6.37 -14.92 17.77
CA GLY A 290 6.54 -16.37 17.82
C GLY A 290 6.46 -16.97 19.22
N ARG A 291 5.81 -16.27 20.18
CA ARG A 291 5.64 -16.74 21.57
C ARG A 291 4.20 -17.20 21.81
N TYR A 292 3.98 -18.51 21.68
CA TYR A 292 2.66 -19.16 21.87
C TYR A 292 2.41 -19.59 23.32
N ASP A 293 3.46 -19.61 24.12
CA ASP A 293 3.56 -20.17 25.47
C ASP A 293 3.07 -19.23 26.58
N PHE A 294 2.83 -17.95 26.24
CA PHE A 294 2.44 -16.90 27.20
C PHE A 294 1.05 -16.29 26.92
N LEU A 295 0.22 -16.91 26.07
CA LEU A 295 -1.06 -16.35 25.58
C LEU A 295 -2.28 -17.21 25.93
#